data_AF-A0A9X2UNN1-F1
#
_entry.id   AF-A0A9X2UNN1-F1
#
_cell.length_a   1.000
_cell.length_b   1.000
_cell.length_c   1.000
_cell.angle_alpha   90.00
_cell.angle_beta   90.00
_cell.angle_gamma   90.00
#
_symmetry.space_group_name_H-M   'P 1'
#
loop_
_entity.id
_entity.type
_entity.pdbx_description
1 polymer ?
#
loop_
_entity_poly.entity_id
_entity_poly.type
_entity_poly.pdbx_seq_one_letter_code
_entity_poly.pdbx_strand_id
1 'polypeptide(L)'
;MPTPTTAEQDQQERWAEIRSDPVLRELPYKVETNRRGQLILSPHSASHSDTQGDLIALLHEHAGGGRVRPEFPIVTAKGTKVADVVWCMAARRDEMEETGDPPTLAPEVCIEVMSESNDWDEMDEKRSLYREAGAEEVWIVTEEKSIRFFADGERDTSDVIPGVPNRL
;
A
#
# COMPACT_ATOMS: atom_id res chain seq x y z
N MET A 1 11.71 4.37 -17.56
CA MET A 1 11.01 4.85 -16.36
C MET A 1 11.57 6.21 -15.94
N PRO A 2 10.75 7.13 -15.40
CA PRO A 2 11.27 8.38 -14.86
C PRO A 2 12.19 8.10 -13.66
N THR A 3 13.31 8.81 -13.58
CA THR A 3 14.23 8.75 -12.44
C THR A 3 13.57 9.41 -11.21
N PRO A 4 13.78 8.89 -9.98
CA PRO A 4 13.30 9.53 -8.76
C PRO A 4 13.71 11.00 -8.68
N THR A 5 12.78 11.84 -8.22
CA THR A 5 13.05 13.23 -7.86
C THR A 5 13.90 13.31 -6.60
N THR A 6 14.54 14.46 -6.35
CA THR A 6 15.30 14.69 -5.12
C THR A 6 14.44 14.48 -3.87
N ALA A 7 13.18 14.91 -3.89
CA ALA A 7 12.29 14.73 -2.75
C ALA A 7 11.98 13.25 -2.47
N GLU A 8 11.82 12.43 -3.51
CA GLU A 8 11.62 10.98 -3.36
C GLU A 8 12.90 10.29 -2.87
N GLN A 9 14.07 10.71 -3.37
CA GLN A 9 15.37 10.24 -2.89
C GLN A 9 15.55 10.54 -1.40
N ASP A 10 15.21 11.76 -0.94
CA ASP A 10 15.25 12.13 0.47
C ASP A 10 14.33 11.22 1.33
N GLN A 11 13.16 10.81 0.82
CA GLN A 11 12.30 9.86 1.52
C GLN A 11 12.89 8.45 1.57
N GLN A 12 13.53 7.99 0.48
CA GLN A 12 14.22 6.69 0.44
C GLN A 12 15.38 6.67 1.43
N GLU A 13 16.20 7.71 1.46
CA GLU A 13 17.29 7.87 2.42
C GLU A 13 16.77 7.85 3.85
N ARG A 14 15.71 8.64 4.13
CA ARG A 14 15.08 8.65 5.46
C ARG A 14 14.55 7.28 5.87
N TRP A 15 13.94 6.55 4.94
CA TRP A 15 13.46 5.20 5.21
C TRP A 15 14.60 4.21 5.45
N ALA A 16 15.70 4.33 4.71
CA ALA A 16 16.91 3.54 4.93
C ALA A 16 17.52 3.79 6.32
N GLU A 17 17.55 5.05 6.78
CA GLU A 17 17.96 5.38 8.15
C GLU A 17 17.08 4.65 9.18
N ILE A 18 15.75 4.74 9.04
CA ILE A 18 14.79 4.09 9.95
C ILE A 18 15.01 2.57 9.98
N ARG A 19 15.18 1.94 8.81
CA ARG A 19 15.44 0.49 8.71
C ARG A 19 16.80 0.07 9.28
N SER A 20 17.77 0.97 9.28
CA SER A 20 19.11 0.71 9.81
C SER A 20 19.20 0.87 11.33
N ASP A 21 18.27 1.61 11.93
CA ASP A 21 18.20 1.80 13.37
C ASP A 21 17.63 0.53 14.05
N PRO A 22 18.40 -0.14 14.94
CA PRO A 22 17.96 -1.37 15.58
C PRO A 22 16.69 -1.23 16.43
N VAL A 23 16.47 -0.07 17.05
CA VAL A 23 15.30 0.17 17.90
C VAL A 23 14.07 0.41 17.04
N LEU A 24 14.21 1.22 15.98
CA LEU A 24 13.09 1.54 15.11
C LEU A 24 12.64 0.34 14.27
N ARG A 25 13.59 -0.49 13.82
CA ARG A 25 13.30 -1.70 13.05
C ARG A 25 12.49 -2.76 13.82
N GLU A 26 12.59 -2.76 15.15
CA GLU A 26 11.92 -3.74 16.02
C GLU A 26 10.62 -3.21 16.65
N LEU A 27 10.14 -2.03 16.22
CA LEU A 27 8.87 -1.49 16.70
C LEU A 27 7.70 -2.41 16.32
N PRO A 28 6.83 -2.79 17.28
CA PRO A 28 5.66 -3.64 17.02
C PRO A 28 4.48 -2.81 16.48
N TYR A 29 4.74 -1.94 15.51
CA TYR A 29 3.77 -1.02 14.91
C TYR A 29 3.93 -1.04 13.40
N LYS A 30 2.85 -0.77 12.67
CA LYS A 30 2.96 -0.29 11.30
C LYS A 30 3.64 1.07 11.35
N VAL A 31 4.77 1.18 10.67
CA VAL A 31 5.57 2.41 10.59
C VAL A 31 5.33 3.05 9.24
N GLU A 32 5.03 4.34 9.22
CA GLU A 32 5.00 5.17 8.02
C GLU A 32 5.78 6.48 8.28
N THR A 33 6.00 7.28 7.24
CA THR A 33 6.47 8.65 7.42
C THR A 33 5.51 9.67 6.83
N ASN A 34 5.56 10.88 7.37
CA ASN A 34 4.94 12.04 6.75
C ASN A 34 5.93 12.79 5.84
N ARG A 35 5.46 13.83 5.14
CA ARG A 35 6.29 14.66 4.24
C ARG A 35 7.55 15.27 4.87
N ARG A 36 7.63 15.33 6.20
CA ARG A 36 8.77 15.88 6.96
C ARG A 36 9.71 14.78 7.47
N GLY A 37 9.50 13.52 7.10
CA GLY A 37 10.27 12.38 7.58
C GLY A 37 10.01 11.99 9.04
N GLN A 38 8.92 12.49 9.64
CA GLN A 38 8.50 12.11 10.99
C GLN A 38 7.77 10.77 10.94
N LEU A 39 7.98 9.94 11.97
CA LEU A 39 7.32 8.63 12.10
C LEU A 39 5.84 8.80 12.42
N ILE A 40 5.01 8.04 11.71
CA ILE A 40 3.63 7.75 12.07
C ILE A 40 3.60 6.29 12.48
N LEU A 41 3.04 6.00 13.65
CA LEU A 41 3.01 4.65 14.23
C LEU A 41 1.57 4.24 14.48
N SER A 42 1.16 3.15 13.84
CA SER A 42 -0.20 2.59 14.00
C SER A 42 -0.10 1.22 14.66
N PRO A 43 -0.74 1.00 15.83
CA PRO A 43 -0.70 -0.29 16.51
C PRO A 43 -1.45 -1.35 15.72
N HIS A 44 -0.96 -2.58 15.72
CA HIS A 44 -1.68 -3.70 15.12
C HIS A 44 -2.86 -4.13 15.99
N SER A 45 -3.98 -4.47 15.35
CA SER A 45 -5.09 -5.19 15.98
C SER A 45 -5.21 -6.58 15.37
N ALA A 46 -5.65 -7.57 16.16
CA ALA A 46 -5.85 -8.93 15.65
C ALA A 46 -6.86 -8.98 14.51
N SER A 47 -7.96 -8.22 14.61
CA SER A 47 -8.98 -8.10 13.55
C SER A 47 -8.38 -7.60 12.23
N HIS A 48 -7.46 -6.63 12.29
CA HIS A 48 -6.77 -6.13 11.10
C HIS A 48 -5.91 -7.23 10.45
N SER A 49 -5.15 -7.97 11.27
CA SER A 49 -4.33 -9.09 10.81
C SER A 49 -5.16 -10.24 10.20
N ASP A 50 -6.30 -10.58 10.80
CA ASP A 50 -7.24 -11.56 10.22
C ASP A 50 -7.74 -11.09 8.85
N THR A 51 -8.11 -9.82 8.75
CA THR A 51 -8.58 -9.22 7.48
C THR A 51 -7.53 -9.22 6.38
N GLN A 52 -6.28 -8.89 6.71
CA GLN A 52 -5.16 -8.97 5.77
C GLN A 52 -4.95 -10.43 5.31
N GLY A 53 -5.05 -11.40 6.22
CA GLY A 53 -4.97 -12.82 5.89
C GLY A 53 -6.05 -13.27 4.90
N ASP A 54 -7.31 -12.92 5.18
CA ASP A 54 -8.45 -13.24 4.32
C ASP A 54 -8.32 -12.58 2.94
N LEU A 55 -7.89 -11.32 2.90
CA LEU A 55 -7.67 -10.59 1.66
C LEU A 55 -6.56 -11.23 0.81
N ILE A 56 -5.46 -11.66 1.43
CA ILE A 56 -4.37 -12.35 0.73
C ILE A 56 -4.88 -13.67 0.14
N ALA A 57 -5.67 -14.45 0.90
CA ALA A 57 -6.27 -15.68 0.42
C ALA A 57 -7.20 -15.43 -0.78
N LEU A 58 -8.07 -14.41 -0.67
CA LEU A 58 -8.98 -14.01 -1.74
C LEU A 58 -8.23 -13.65 -3.03
N LEU A 59 -7.19 -12.83 -2.94
CA LEU A 59 -6.40 -12.43 -4.10
C LEU A 59 -5.68 -13.64 -4.73
N HIS A 60 -5.20 -14.58 -3.94
CA HIS A 60 -4.61 -15.82 -4.46
C HIS A 60 -5.60 -16.69 -5.23
N GLU A 61 -6.86 -16.72 -4.81
CA GLU A 61 -7.93 -17.46 -5.48
C GLU A 61 -8.32 -16.80 -6.81
N HIS A 62 -8.45 -15.46 -6.84
CA HIS A 62 -9.10 -14.76 -7.94
C HIS A 62 -8.15 -14.09 -8.95
N ALA A 63 -6.89 -13.80 -8.61
CA ALA A 63 -6.03 -13.00 -9.47
C ALA A 63 -5.52 -13.73 -10.73
N GLY A 64 -5.56 -15.07 -10.75
CA GLY A 64 -5.11 -15.87 -11.90
C GLY A 64 -3.64 -15.66 -12.30
N GLY A 65 -2.85 -14.97 -11.46
CA GLY A 65 -1.50 -14.51 -11.74
C GLY A 65 -1.02 -13.45 -10.73
N GLY A 66 0.16 -12.88 -10.97
CA GLY A 66 0.78 -11.88 -10.09
C GLY A 66 1.21 -12.44 -8.72
N ARG A 67 1.63 -11.55 -7.84
CA ARG A 67 2.02 -11.88 -6.46
C ARG A 67 1.43 -10.89 -5.47
N VAL A 68 0.89 -11.42 -4.39
CA VAL A 68 0.36 -10.67 -3.25
C VAL A 68 1.46 -10.50 -2.20
N ARG A 69 1.54 -9.33 -1.57
CA ARG A 69 2.49 -9.05 -0.47
C ARG A 69 1.82 -8.19 0.60
N PRO A 70 2.00 -8.49 1.90
CA PRO A 70 1.56 -7.62 2.97
C PRO A 70 2.56 -6.49 3.23
N GLU A 71 2.10 -5.43 3.90
CA GLU A 71 2.92 -4.38 4.52
C GLU A 71 3.99 -3.81 3.58
N PHE A 72 3.55 -3.32 2.42
CA PHE A 72 4.45 -2.94 1.34
C PHE A 72 4.74 -1.43 1.34
N PRO A 73 6.00 -1.00 1.61
CA PRO A 73 6.34 0.41 1.63
C PRO A 73 6.43 1.00 0.22
N ILE A 74 5.91 2.21 0.04
CA ILE A 74 5.88 2.98 -1.21
C ILE A 74 6.25 4.41 -0.88
N VAL A 75 7.22 4.97 -1.59
CA VAL A 75 7.56 6.39 -1.46
C VAL A 75 6.52 7.23 -2.17
N THR A 76 6.03 8.26 -1.49
CA THR A 76 5.03 9.20 -2.01
C THR A 76 5.47 10.64 -1.76
N ALA A 77 4.78 11.60 -2.37
CA ALA A 77 5.00 13.03 -2.11
C ALA A 77 4.76 13.44 -0.63
N LYS A 78 4.10 12.59 0.17
CA LYS A 78 3.81 12.83 1.59
C LYS A 78 4.53 11.85 2.52
N GLY A 79 5.69 11.34 2.09
CA GLY A 79 6.51 10.39 2.84
C GLY A 79 6.31 8.96 2.36
N THR A 80 6.93 8.01 3.05
CA THR A 80 6.74 6.59 2.79
C THR A 80 5.45 6.13 3.44
N LYS A 81 4.55 5.60 2.62
CA LYS A 81 3.32 4.94 3.06
C LYS A 81 3.48 3.44 2.95
N VAL A 82 2.77 2.70 3.79
CA VAL A 82 2.83 1.23 3.79
C VAL A 82 1.44 0.71 3.48
N ALA A 83 1.24 0.19 2.27
CA ALA A 83 -0.02 -0.42 1.92
C ALA A 83 -0.20 -1.73 2.71
N ASP A 84 -1.38 -1.96 3.27
CA ASP A 84 -1.67 -3.16 4.07
C ASP A 84 -1.46 -4.44 3.24
N VAL A 85 -1.98 -4.44 2.02
CA VAL A 85 -1.79 -5.52 1.04
C VAL A 85 -1.60 -4.90 -0.34
N VAL A 86 -0.72 -5.50 -1.14
CA VAL A 86 -0.53 -5.15 -2.56
C VAL A 86 -0.61 -6.38 -3.43
N TRP A 87 -1.00 -6.18 -4.68
CA TRP A 87 -0.86 -7.18 -5.75
C TRP A 87 -0.13 -6.55 -6.93
N CYS A 88 0.83 -7.29 -7.49
CA CYS A 88 1.49 -6.88 -8.74
C CYS A 88 1.96 -8.04 -9.61
N MET A 89 2.06 -7.78 -10.91
CA MET A 89 2.72 -8.69 -11.85
C MET A 89 4.24 -8.69 -11.66
N ALA A 90 4.89 -9.76 -12.12
CA ALA A 90 6.35 -9.85 -12.08
C ALA A 90 7.02 -8.70 -12.84
N ALA A 91 6.52 -8.37 -14.04
CA ALA A 91 7.04 -7.27 -14.85
C ALA A 91 6.93 -5.91 -14.13
N ARG A 92 5.77 -5.61 -13.51
CA ARG A 92 5.64 -4.39 -12.70
C ARG A 92 6.61 -4.41 -11.53
N ARG A 93 6.81 -5.55 -10.89
CA ARG A 93 7.78 -5.64 -9.78
C ARG A 93 9.21 -5.34 -10.24
N ASP A 94 9.62 -5.82 -11.41
CA ASP A 94 10.93 -5.53 -11.98
C ASP A 94 11.09 -4.02 -12.23
N GLU A 95 10.07 -3.37 -12.82
CA GLU A 95 10.05 -1.91 -13.01
C GLU A 95 10.13 -1.13 -11.68
N MET A 96 9.43 -1.61 -10.64
CA MET A 96 9.47 -0.99 -9.31
C MET A 96 10.87 -1.05 -8.70
N GLU A 97 11.60 -2.14 -8.88
CA GLU A 97 12.96 -2.30 -8.36
C GLU A 97 13.94 -1.29 -8.96
N GLU A 98 13.74 -0.89 -10.21
CA GLU A 98 14.51 0.18 -10.86
C GLU A 98 14.30 1.56 -10.22
N THR A 99 13.22 1.73 -9.44
CA THR A 99 12.91 3.00 -8.75
C THR A 99 13.44 3.10 -7.33
N GLY A 100 14.14 2.06 -6.84
CA GLY A 100 14.77 2.02 -5.52
C GLY A 100 13.96 1.28 -4.45
N ASP A 101 14.40 1.39 -3.19
CA ASP A 101 13.82 0.69 -2.05
C ASP A 101 13.65 1.65 -0.83
N PRO A 102 12.40 2.00 -0.46
CA PRO A 102 11.15 1.57 -1.07
C PRO A 102 10.97 2.15 -2.49
N PRO A 103 10.21 1.47 -3.36
CA PRO A 103 10.00 1.95 -4.71
C PRO A 103 9.19 3.25 -4.71
N THR A 104 9.46 4.11 -5.70
CA THR A 104 8.65 5.32 -5.98
C THR A 104 7.52 5.02 -6.97
N LEU A 105 7.59 3.86 -7.65
CA LEU A 105 6.50 3.30 -8.43
C LEU A 105 5.66 2.34 -7.56
N ALA A 106 4.36 2.58 -7.51
CA ALA A 106 3.41 1.70 -6.83
C ALA A 106 3.11 0.43 -7.66
N PRO A 107 2.75 -0.68 -6.99
CA PRO A 107 2.21 -1.87 -7.64
C PRO A 107 0.86 -1.58 -8.31
N GLU A 108 0.40 -2.44 -9.23
CA GLU A 108 -0.87 -2.22 -9.94
C GLU A 108 -2.06 -2.05 -8.98
N VAL A 109 -2.09 -2.83 -7.89
CA VAL A 109 -3.14 -2.72 -6.87
C VAL A 109 -2.54 -2.47 -5.49
N CYS A 110 -2.97 -1.38 -4.84
CA CYS A 110 -2.74 -1.10 -3.43
C CYS A 110 -4.03 -1.24 -2.64
N ILE A 111 -4.00 -1.87 -1.48
CA ILE A 111 -5.19 -2.11 -0.66
C ILE A 111 -4.94 -1.66 0.77
N GLU A 112 -5.87 -0.88 1.30
CA GLU A 112 -5.91 -0.46 2.71
C GLU A 112 -7.16 -1.03 3.38
N VAL A 113 -7.02 -1.34 4.66
CA VAL A 113 -8.12 -1.82 5.51
C VAL A 113 -8.48 -0.69 6.48
N MET A 114 -9.77 -0.36 6.54
CA MET A 114 -10.28 0.59 7.54
C MET A 114 -10.12 0.03 8.94
N SER A 115 -9.72 0.89 9.86
CA SER A 115 -9.57 0.60 11.28
C SER A 115 -10.21 1.71 12.09
N GLU A 116 -10.49 1.45 13.37
CA GLU A 116 -11.07 2.45 14.29
C GLU A 116 -10.24 3.75 14.41
N SER A 117 -8.96 3.72 14.01
CA SER A 117 -8.02 4.83 14.11
C SER A 117 -7.89 5.69 12.85
N ASN A 118 -8.49 5.29 11.72
CA ASN A 118 -8.45 6.06 10.48
C ASN A 118 -9.87 6.46 10.03
N ASP A 119 -9.93 7.45 9.15
CA ASP A 119 -11.17 7.94 8.56
C ASP A 119 -11.09 7.97 7.03
N TRP A 120 -12.19 8.35 6.39
CA TRP A 120 -12.26 8.45 4.94
C TRP A 120 -11.31 9.52 4.38
N ASP A 121 -10.99 10.58 5.15
CA ASP A 121 -10.07 11.63 4.70
C ASP A 121 -8.63 11.07 4.59
N GLU A 122 -8.20 10.24 5.56
CA GLU A 122 -6.92 9.53 5.48
C GLU A 122 -6.88 8.55 4.29
N MET A 123 -7.96 7.79 4.08
CA MET A 123 -8.04 6.82 2.99
C MET A 123 -8.03 7.49 1.62
N ASP A 124 -8.74 8.62 1.46
CA ASP A 124 -8.72 9.40 0.23
C ASP A 124 -7.35 10.04 -0.05
N GLU A 125 -6.64 10.47 1.01
CA GLU A 125 -5.25 10.93 0.88
C GLU A 125 -4.34 9.81 0.41
N LYS A 126 -4.35 8.64 1.09
CA LYS A 126 -3.53 7.47 0.70
C LYS A 126 -3.85 7.00 -0.72
N ARG A 127 -5.13 6.94 -1.08
CA ARG A 127 -5.58 6.63 -2.43
C ARG A 127 -4.97 7.57 -3.46
N SER A 128 -5.05 8.88 -3.21
CA SER A 128 -4.47 9.88 -4.12
C SER A 128 -2.97 9.69 -4.25
N LEU A 129 -2.25 9.46 -3.15
CA LEU A 129 -0.80 9.24 -3.14
C LEU A 129 -0.39 7.97 -3.91
N TYR A 130 -1.11 6.86 -3.75
CA TYR A 130 -0.82 5.63 -4.49
C TYR A 130 -1.12 5.75 -5.97
N ARG A 131 -2.21 6.44 -6.35
CA ARG A 131 -2.52 6.74 -7.75
C ARG A 131 -1.48 7.65 -8.39
N GLU A 132 -1.02 8.68 -7.68
CA GLU A 132 0.08 9.54 -8.11
C GLU A 132 1.40 8.76 -8.28
N ALA A 133 1.66 7.78 -7.41
CA ALA A 133 2.80 6.86 -7.50
C ALA A 133 2.62 5.77 -8.58
N GLY A 134 1.49 5.73 -9.31
CA GLY A 134 1.30 4.85 -10.46
C GLY A 134 0.54 3.53 -10.19
N ALA A 135 -0.13 3.40 -9.04
CA ALA A 135 -1.08 2.31 -8.81
C ALA A 135 -2.20 2.41 -9.83
N GLU A 136 -2.66 1.31 -10.42
CA GLU A 136 -3.76 1.27 -11.38
C GLU A 136 -5.12 1.30 -10.67
N GLU A 137 -5.21 0.60 -9.55
CA GLU A 137 -6.34 0.65 -8.63
C GLU A 137 -5.89 0.75 -7.18
N VAL A 138 -6.72 1.40 -6.37
CA VAL A 138 -6.61 1.38 -4.91
C VAL A 138 -7.91 0.86 -4.35
N TRP A 139 -7.84 -0.12 -3.46
CA TRP A 139 -9.02 -0.71 -2.85
C TRP A 139 -9.07 -0.38 -1.36
N ILE A 140 -10.28 -0.16 -0.85
CA ILE A 140 -10.51 0.06 0.57
C ILE A 140 -11.43 -1.04 1.09
N VAL A 141 -10.95 -1.81 2.06
CA VAL A 141 -11.76 -2.78 2.79
C VAL A 141 -12.40 -2.09 3.98
N THR A 142 -13.72 -2.00 4.01
CA THR A 142 -14.46 -1.38 5.11
C THR A 142 -14.53 -2.27 6.35
N GLU A 143 -14.95 -1.71 7.48
CA GLU A 143 -15.16 -2.48 8.71
C GLU A 143 -16.18 -3.62 8.53
N GLU A 144 -17.17 -3.44 7.66
CA GLU A 144 -18.18 -4.46 7.30
C GLU A 144 -17.68 -5.50 6.29
N LYS A 145 -16.38 -5.48 5.98
CA LYS A 145 -15.70 -6.35 5.02
C LYS A 145 -16.10 -6.15 3.56
N SER A 146 -16.72 -5.02 3.24
CA SER A 146 -16.97 -4.65 1.84
C SER A 146 -15.68 -4.14 1.21
N ILE A 147 -15.44 -4.48 -0.05
CA ILE A 147 -14.28 -4.02 -0.83
C ILE A 147 -14.78 -2.97 -1.81
N ARG A 148 -14.28 -1.74 -1.66
CA ARG A 148 -14.57 -0.64 -2.58
C ARG A 148 -13.39 -0.44 -3.51
N PHE A 149 -13.64 -0.48 -4.82
CA PHE A 149 -12.61 -0.38 -5.85
C PHE A 149 -12.52 1.04 -6.38
N PHE A 150 -11.31 1.59 -6.48
CA PHE A 150 -11.10 2.93 -7.00
C PHE A 150 -10.00 2.95 -8.06
N ALA A 151 -10.30 3.57 -9.20
CA ALA A 151 -9.33 3.95 -10.22
C ALA A 151 -9.35 5.48 -10.39
N ASP A 152 -9.88 5.97 -11.52
CA ASP A 152 -10.19 7.41 -11.71
C ASP A 152 -11.43 7.84 -10.91
N GLY A 153 -12.27 6.87 -10.54
CA GLY A 153 -13.41 7.01 -9.65
C GLY A 153 -13.73 5.68 -8.99
N GLU A 154 -14.77 5.66 -8.16
CA GLU A 154 -15.27 4.42 -7.54
C GLU A 154 -15.94 3.51 -8.58
N ARG A 155 -15.81 2.20 -8.38
CA ARG A 155 -16.32 1.15 -9.27
C ARG A 155 -16.94 0.00 -8.49
N ASP A 156 -17.87 -0.69 -9.13
CA ASP A 156 -18.53 -1.88 -8.58
C ASP A 156 -17.63 -3.14 -8.61
N THR A 157 -16.66 -3.17 -9.53
CA THR A 157 -15.73 -4.29 -9.74
C THR A 157 -14.31 -3.77 -10.05
N SER A 158 -13.31 -4.61 -9.83
CA SER A 158 -11.93 -4.36 -10.28
C SER A 158 -11.77 -4.60 -11.78
N ASP A 159 -11.08 -3.71 -12.48
CA ASP A 159 -10.64 -3.94 -13.87
C ASP A 159 -9.34 -4.76 -13.92
N VAL A 160 -8.48 -4.60 -12.90
CA VAL A 160 -7.18 -5.28 -12.82
C VAL A 160 -7.35 -6.75 -12.44
N ILE A 161 -8.31 -7.04 -11.57
CA ILE A 161 -8.64 -8.40 -11.11
C ILE A 161 -10.16 -8.63 -11.24
N PRO A 162 -10.70 -8.82 -12.46
CA PRO A 162 -12.15 -8.86 -12.69
C PRO A 162 -12.92 -9.96 -11.97
N GLY A 163 -12.23 -11.03 -11.54
CA GLY A 163 -12.83 -12.16 -10.85
C GLY A 163 -12.99 -11.96 -9.34
N VAL A 164 -12.43 -10.89 -8.75
CA VAL A 164 -12.47 -10.68 -7.30
C VAL A 164 -13.88 -10.24 -6.85
N PRO A 165 -14.44 -10.81 -5.78
CA PRO A 165 -15.70 -10.31 -5.21
C PRO A 165 -15.49 -8.95 -4.54
N ASN A 166 -16.60 -8.22 -4.35
CA ASN A 166 -16.62 -6.92 -3.67
C ASN A 166 -16.78 -7.05 -2.14
N ARG A 167 -16.45 -8.22 -1.59
CA ARG A 167 -16.54 -8.52 -0.16
C ARG A 167 -15.57 -9.66 0.18
N LEU A 168 -14.98 -9.60 1.37
CA LEU A 168 -14.28 -10.73 1.99
C LEU A 168 -15.27 -11.78 2.53
#